data_AF-A0A6G1R3T0-F1
#
_entry.id   AF-A0A6G1R3T0-F1
#
_cell.length_a   1.000
_cell.length_b   1.000
_cell.length_c   1.000
_cell.angle_alpha   90.00
_cell.angle_beta   90.00
_cell.angle_gamma   90.00
#
_symmetry.space_group_name_H-M   'P 1'
#
loop_
_entity.id
_entity.type
_entity.pdbx_description
1 polymer ?
#
loop_
_entity_poly.entity_id
_entity_poly.type
_entity_poly.pdbx_seq_one_letter_code
_entity_poly.pdbx_strand_id
1 'polypeptide(L)'
;LKLKVDYLIARCIDIQQSNEVERTQALRLVRKMITVNASLFPSSITNSLIAVGNDGLQERDRMVRACIAIICELALQNPEVVALRGGLSTILKNVIDCQLSRINEALITTVLHLINHPKTRQYVRADVELERILAPYTDFHYRHNPDTAEGQLKEDREARFLASKMGIVAAFRSWE
;
A
#
# COMPACT_ATOMS: atom_id res chain seq x y z
N LEU A 1 -17.52 17.44 1.79
CA LEU A 1 -17.55 16.76 0.46
C LEU A 1 -18.46 17.43 -0.57
N LYS A 2 -19.59 18.06 -0.19
CA LYS A 2 -20.52 18.72 -1.15
C LYS A 2 -19.85 19.76 -2.08
N LEU A 3 -18.87 20.52 -1.56
CA LEU A 3 -18.13 21.53 -2.32
C LEU A 3 -16.86 20.99 -3.03
N LYS A 4 -16.67 19.67 -3.11
CA LYS A 4 -15.55 19.03 -3.82
C LYS A 4 -14.14 19.46 -3.38
N VAL A 5 -14.00 19.90 -2.13
CA VAL A 5 -12.71 20.27 -1.50
C VAL A 5 -11.72 19.11 -1.47
N ASP A 6 -12.20 17.87 -1.52
CA ASP A 6 -11.37 16.67 -1.62
C ASP A 6 -10.44 16.65 -2.84
N TYR A 7 -10.81 17.31 -3.95
CA TYR A 7 -9.92 17.43 -5.11
C TYR A 7 -8.72 18.35 -4.84
N LEU A 8 -8.91 19.41 -4.05
CA LEU A 8 -7.82 20.30 -3.65
C LEU A 8 -6.87 19.60 -2.68
N ILE A 9 -7.42 18.81 -1.74
CA ILE A 9 -6.62 18.03 -0.80
C ILE A 9 -5.78 16.97 -1.55
N ALA A 10 -6.40 16.22 -2.47
CA ALA A 10 -5.68 15.24 -3.30
C ALA A 10 -4.53 15.90 -4.07
N ARG A 11 -4.78 17.06 -4.68
CA ARG A 11 -3.73 17.83 -5.37
C ARG A 11 -2.58 18.25 -4.45
N CYS A 12 -2.86 18.66 -3.22
CA CYS A 12 -1.81 19.00 -2.25
C CYS A 12 -0.96 17.80 -1.84
N ILE A 13 -1.49 16.57 -1.93
CA ILE A 13 -0.74 15.35 -1.60
C ILE A 13 0.21 14.95 -2.74
N ASP A 14 -0.25 15.06 -3.99
CA ASP A 14 0.51 14.61 -5.17
C ASP A 14 1.61 15.59 -5.60
N ILE A 15 1.43 16.90 -5.38
CA ILE A 15 2.42 17.89 -5.82
C ILE A 15 3.65 17.88 -4.91
N GLN A 16 4.77 17.38 -5.45
CA GLN A 16 6.09 17.47 -4.82
C GLN A 16 6.85 18.71 -5.32
N GLN A 17 6.71 19.84 -4.60
CA GLN A 17 7.35 21.12 -4.90
C GLN A 17 8.09 21.69 -3.67
N SER A 18 9.02 20.92 -3.10
CA SER A 18 9.74 21.29 -1.87
C SER A 18 8.82 21.67 -0.70
N ASN A 19 7.62 21.09 -0.68
CA ASN A 19 6.50 21.42 0.20
C ASN A 19 6.19 20.29 1.21
N GLU A 20 7.22 19.64 1.76
CA GLU A 20 7.07 18.50 2.68
C GLU A 20 6.17 18.82 3.90
N VAL A 21 6.23 20.06 4.40
CA VAL A 21 5.40 20.51 5.53
C VAL A 21 3.91 20.58 5.15
N GLU A 22 3.59 21.10 3.97
CA GLU A 22 2.22 21.18 3.45
C GLU A 22 1.64 19.77 3.27
N ARG A 23 2.40 18.88 2.60
CA ARG A 23 2.02 17.48 2.40
C ARG A 23 1.79 16.77 3.72
N THR A 24 2.62 17.03 4.72
CA THR A 24 2.45 16.49 6.08
C THR A 24 1.13 16.95 6.71
N GLN A 25 0.74 18.21 6.57
CA GLN A 25 -0.56 18.69 7.08
C GLN A 25 -1.73 18.08 6.30
N ALA A 26 -1.60 17.91 4.98
CA ALA A 26 -2.61 17.24 4.17
C ALA A 26 -2.82 15.79 4.65
N LEU A 27 -1.74 15.02 4.87
CA LEU A 27 -1.83 13.66 5.40
C LEU A 27 -2.43 13.59 6.82
N ARG A 28 -2.13 14.57 7.68
CA ARG A 28 -2.76 14.69 9.02
C ARG A 28 -4.26 14.94 8.91
N LEU A 29 -4.67 15.84 8.02
CA LEU A 29 -6.08 16.12 7.75
C LEU A 29 -6.78 14.85 7.24
N VAL A 30 -6.15 14.14 6.30
CA VAL A 30 -6.67 12.88 5.75
C VAL A 30 -6.87 11.84 6.85
N ARG A 31 -5.90 11.62 7.73
CA ARG A 31 -6.05 10.70 8.88
C ARG A 31 -7.20 11.14 9.78
N LYS A 32 -7.35 12.44 10.04
CA LYS A 32 -8.48 12.96 10.81
C LYS A 32 -9.82 12.68 10.12
N MET A 33 -9.90 12.78 8.78
CA MET A 33 -11.10 12.44 8.03
C MET A 33 -11.49 10.96 8.20
N ILE A 34 -10.50 10.05 8.17
CA ILE A 34 -10.72 8.61 8.45
C ILE A 34 -11.28 8.45 9.87
N THR A 35 -10.64 9.05 10.88
CA THR A 35 -11.09 8.98 12.28
C THR A 35 -12.49 9.53 12.49
N VAL A 36 -12.87 10.60 11.78
CA VAL A 36 -14.20 11.21 11.91
C VAL A 36 -15.26 10.32 11.26
N ASN A 37 -15.06 9.90 10.01
CA ASN A 37 -15.97 8.97 9.33
C ASN A 37 -15.33 8.35 8.07
N ALA A 38 -14.76 7.15 8.20
CA ALA A 38 -14.16 6.42 7.10
C ALA A 38 -15.16 5.99 6.00
N SER A 39 -16.45 5.81 6.32
CA SER A 39 -17.46 5.38 5.33
C SER A 39 -17.72 6.44 4.24
N LEU A 40 -17.45 7.71 4.55
CA LEU A 40 -17.61 8.83 3.62
C LEU A 40 -16.29 9.20 2.93
N PHE A 41 -15.25 8.38 3.05
CA PHE A 41 -13.92 8.75 2.57
C PHE A 41 -13.90 8.90 1.03
N PRO A 42 -13.41 10.04 0.49
CA PRO A 42 -13.51 10.33 -0.93
C PRO A 42 -12.50 9.56 -1.77
N SER A 43 -12.95 9.01 -2.90
CA SER A 43 -12.08 8.27 -3.83
C SER A 43 -10.95 9.11 -4.44
N SER A 44 -11.09 10.43 -4.53
CA SER A 44 -10.04 11.32 -5.04
C SER A 44 -8.78 11.26 -4.19
N ILE A 45 -8.94 11.33 -2.86
CA ILE A 45 -7.85 11.20 -1.90
C ILE A 45 -7.33 9.76 -1.88
N THR A 46 -8.21 8.75 -1.94
CA THR A 46 -7.79 7.34 -2.05
C THR A 46 -6.87 7.12 -3.25
N ASN A 47 -7.24 7.63 -4.43
CA ASN A 47 -6.44 7.51 -5.64
C ASN A 47 -5.09 8.22 -5.53
N SER A 48 -5.07 9.43 -4.96
CA SER A 48 -3.82 10.18 -4.72
C SER A 48 -2.86 9.43 -3.80
N LEU A 49 -3.36 8.90 -2.66
CA LEU A 49 -2.54 8.08 -1.75
C LEU A 49 -1.99 6.83 -2.44
N ILE A 50 -2.83 6.15 -3.25
CA ILE A 50 -2.46 4.95 -3.99
C ILE A 50 -1.40 5.27 -5.06
N ALA A 51 -1.53 6.40 -5.76
CA ALA A 51 -0.54 6.84 -6.75
C ALA A 51 0.82 7.08 -6.11
N VAL A 52 0.87 7.87 -5.02
CA VAL A 52 2.11 8.08 -4.24
C VAL A 52 2.67 6.75 -3.71
N GLY A 53 1.81 5.83 -3.28
CA GLY A 53 2.22 4.52 -2.79
C GLY A 53 2.78 3.56 -3.86
N ASN A 54 2.38 3.69 -5.12
CA ASN A 54 2.80 2.81 -6.20
C ASN A 54 4.11 3.23 -6.86
N ASP A 55 4.26 4.53 -7.12
CA ASP A 55 5.33 5.06 -7.97
C ASP A 55 6.33 5.92 -7.19
N GLY A 56 5.95 6.37 -5.98
CA GLY A 56 6.79 7.26 -5.18
C GLY A 56 8.14 6.67 -4.78
N LEU A 57 8.31 5.34 -4.76
CA LEU A 57 9.64 4.74 -4.50
C LEU A 57 10.62 5.01 -5.65
N GLN A 58 10.13 4.95 -6.90
CA GLN A 58 10.93 5.28 -8.09
C GLN A 58 11.26 6.78 -8.13
N GLU A 59 10.30 7.62 -7.75
CA GLU A 59 10.45 9.09 -7.68
C GLU A 59 11.23 9.57 -6.44
N ARG A 60 11.65 8.66 -5.56
CA ARG A 60 12.33 8.95 -4.29
C ARG A 60 11.51 9.84 -3.37
N ASP A 61 10.19 9.72 -3.42
CA ASP A 61 9.27 10.40 -2.52
C ASP A 61 9.38 9.85 -1.10
N ARG A 62 9.59 10.76 -0.14
CA ARG A 62 9.73 10.43 1.28
C ARG A 62 8.40 10.11 1.96
N MET A 63 7.28 10.44 1.32
CA MET A 63 5.93 10.25 1.88
C MET A 63 5.32 8.88 1.59
N VAL A 64 5.98 8.02 0.80
CA VAL A 64 5.47 6.68 0.42
C VAL A 64 4.99 5.90 1.63
N ARG A 65 5.85 5.69 2.63
CA ARG A 65 5.50 4.89 3.82
C ARG A 65 4.36 5.51 4.63
N ALA A 66 4.29 6.84 4.69
CA ALA A 66 3.19 7.53 5.36
C ALA A 66 1.87 7.32 4.62
N CYS A 67 1.88 7.38 3.28
CA CYS A 67 0.69 7.12 2.46
C CYS A 67 0.24 5.67 2.57
N ILE A 68 1.16 4.71 2.47
CA ILE A 68 0.83 3.28 2.63
C ILE A 68 0.24 3.00 4.01
N ALA A 69 0.80 3.58 5.09
CA ALA A 69 0.24 3.42 6.42
C ALA A 69 -1.21 3.94 6.51
N ILE A 70 -1.52 5.08 5.87
CA ILE A 70 -2.87 5.63 5.80
C ILE A 70 -3.81 4.73 4.99
N ILE A 71 -3.32 4.13 3.88
CA ILE A 71 -4.10 3.17 3.10
C ILE A 71 -4.43 1.93 3.95
N CYS A 72 -3.47 1.42 4.74
CA CYS A 72 -3.72 0.33 5.68
C CYS A 72 -4.76 0.71 6.74
N GLU A 73 -4.64 1.88 7.36
CA GLU A 73 -5.61 2.39 8.34
C GLU A 73 -7.02 2.50 7.73
N LEU A 74 -7.12 2.98 6.49
CA LEU A 74 -8.38 3.09 5.76
C LEU A 74 -8.96 1.70 5.41
N ALA A 75 -8.12 0.75 5.00
CA ALA A 75 -8.55 -0.60 4.62
C ALA A 75 -9.26 -1.34 5.76
N LEU A 76 -8.82 -1.12 7.01
CA LEU A 76 -9.45 -1.71 8.19
C LEU A 76 -10.86 -1.16 8.49
N GLN A 77 -11.15 0.08 8.09
CA GLN A 77 -12.42 0.75 8.40
C GLN A 77 -13.38 0.84 7.20
N ASN A 78 -12.84 0.94 5.99
CA ASN A 78 -13.56 1.00 4.73
C ASN A 78 -12.80 0.22 3.65
N PRO A 79 -12.82 -1.12 3.69
CA PRO A 79 -12.12 -1.95 2.71
C PRO A 79 -12.68 -1.81 1.30
N GLU A 80 -13.97 -1.48 1.16
CA GLU A 80 -14.64 -1.35 -0.14
C GLU A 80 -13.98 -0.28 -1.01
N VAL A 81 -13.79 0.93 -0.48
CA VAL A 81 -13.19 2.03 -1.25
C VAL A 81 -11.73 1.74 -1.62
N VAL A 82 -11.00 1.03 -0.76
CA VAL A 82 -9.60 0.65 -0.99
C VAL A 82 -9.49 -0.42 -2.06
N ALA A 83 -10.30 -1.48 -1.96
CA ALA A 83 -10.32 -2.58 -2.92
C ALA A 83 -10.76 -2.11 -4.31
N LEU A 84 -11.82 -1.30 -4.40
CA LEU A 84 -12.34 -0.77 -5.66
C LEU A 84 -11.30 0.07 -6.43
N ARG A 85 -10.36 0.70 -5.72
CA ARG A 85 -9.29 1.53 -6.30
C ARG A 85 -7.96 0.79 -6.45
N GLY A 86 -7.89 -0.50 -6.14
CA GLY A 86 -6.65 -1.30 -6.25
C GLY A 86 -5.63 -1.05 -5.12
N GLY A 87 -6.08 -0.52 -3.97
CA GLY A 87 -5.21 -0.24 -2.84
C GLY A 87 -4.62 -1.50 -2.20
N LEU A 88 -5.35 -2.64 -2.21
CA LEU A 88 -4.82 -3.91 -1.69
C LEU A 88 -3.62 -4.41 -2.51
N SER A 89 -3.72 -4.35 -3.84
CA SER A 89 -2.59 -4.60 -4.74
C SER A 89 -1.40 -3.69 -4.44
N THR A 90 -1.66 -2.43 -4.07
CA THR A 90 -0.61 -1.45 -3.71
C THR A 90 0.08 -1.82 -2.40
N ILE A 91 -0.68 -2.26 -1.38
CA ILE A 91 -0.13 -2.77 -0.11
C ILE A 91 0.75 -4.00 -0.38
N LEU A 92 0.25 -4.98 -1.15
CA LEU A 92 0.96 -6.22 -1.45
C LEU A 92 2.22 -5.99 -2.30
N LYS A 93 2.18 -5.06 -3.26
CA LYS A 93 3.38 -4.60 -3.99
C LYS A 93 4.42 -4.07 -2.98
N ASN A 94 3.99 -3.20 -2.06
CA ASN A 94 4.86 -2.62 -1.04
C ASN A 94 5.41 -3.62 -0.01
N VAL A 95 4.73 -4.75 0.24
CA VAL A 95 5.30 -5.86 1.03
C VAL A 95 6.59 -6.37 0.37
N ILE A 96 6.59 -6.57 -0.94
CA ILE A 96 7.74 -7.09 -1.71
C ILE A 96 8.83 -6.02 -1.92
N ASP A 97 8.49 -4.74 -1.79
CA ASP A 97 9.43 -3.62 -1.75
C ASP A 97 10.07 -3.36 -0.39
N CYS A 98 9.58 -3.95 0.71
CA CYS A 98 9.97 -3.57 2.06
C CYS A 98 10.91 -4.57 2.75
N GLN A 99 12.14 -4.14 3.02
CA GLN A 99 13.14 -4.93 3.78
C GLN A 99 13.09 -4.67 5.29
N LEU A 100 12.15 -3.84 5.77
CA LEU A 100 11.99 -3.52 7.19
C LEU A 100 10.94 -4.44 7.83
N SER A 101 11.37 -5.36 8.71
CA SER A 101 10.51 -6.43 9.25
C SER A 101 9.21 -5.97 9.87
N ARG A 102 9.25 -4.95 10.72
CA ARG A 102 8.03 -4.46 11.40
C ARG A 102 7.04 -3.83 10.44
N ILE A 103 7.54 -3.15 9.40
CA ILE A 103 6.68 -2.52 8.40
C ILE A 103 6.09 -3.59 7.49
N ASN A 104 6.93 -4.48 6.96
CA ASN A 104 6.51 -5.60 6.13
C ASN A 104 5.42 -6.45 6.82
N GLU A 105 5.62 -6.78 8.10
CA GLU A 105 4.63 -7.49 8.92
C GLU A 105 3.33 -6.68 9.08
N ALA A 106 3.40 -5.38 9.39
CA ALA A 106 2.19 -4.54 9.49
C ALA A 106 1.39 -4.47 8.18
N LEU A 107 2.08 -4.43 7.03
CA LEU A 107 1.44 -4.44 5.72
C LEU A 107 0.71 -5.77 5.46
N ILE A 108 1.38 -6.91 5.65
CA ILE A 108 0.76 -8.22 5.40
C ILE A 108 -0.36 -8.52 6.39
N THR A 109 -0.22 -8.13 7.66
CA THR A 109 -1.28 -8.26 8.68
C THR A 109 -2.56 -7.53 8.27
N THR A 110 -2.47 -6.40 7.58
CA THR A 110 -3.66 -5.70 7.07
C THR A 110 -4.45 -6.56 6.10
N VAL A 111 -3.75 -7.24 5.18
CA VAL A 111 -4.38 -8.12 4.18
C VAL A 111 -4.96 -9.37 4.83
N LEU A 112 -4.20 -10.01 5.73
CA LEU A 112 -4.66 -11.20 6.48
C LEU A 112 -5.92 -10.90 7.28
N HIS A 113 -5.94 -9.76 8.00
CA HIS A 113 -7.10 -9.32 8.76
C HIS A 113 -8.38 -9.21 7.91
N LEU A 114 -8.26 -8.72 6.68
CA LEU A 114 -9.39 -8.65 5.75
C LEU A 114 -9.87 -10.04 5.32
N ILE A 115 -8.95 -11.00 5.15
CA ILE A 115 -9.29 -12.39 4.82
C ILE A 115 -9.96 -13.10 6.01
N ASN A 116 -9.64 -12.75 7.25
CA ASN A 116 -10.20 -13.44 8.41
C ASN A 116 -11.74 -13.40 8.47
N HIS A 117 -12.33 -12.22 8.28
CA HIS A 117 -13.75 -12.03 8.51
C HIS A 117 -14.57 -12.15 7.20
N PRO A 118 -15.71 -12.88 7.16
CA PRO A 118 -16.47 -13.12 5.93
C PRO A 118 -16.97 -11.83 5.25
N LYS A 119 -17.30 -10.79 6.02
CA LYS A 119 -17.73 -9.49 5.47
C LYS A 119 -16.62 -8.73 4.73
N THR A 120 -15.36 -8.98 5.06
CA THR A 120 -14.21 -8.31 4.47
C THR A 120 -13.49 -9.19 3.46
N ARG A 121 -13.57 -10.52 3.61
CA ARG A 121 -12.96 -11.52 2.72
C ARG A 121 -13.39 -11.35 1.27
N GLN A 122 -14.64 -10.94 1.03
CA GLN A 122 -15.16 -10.67 -0.32
C GLN A 122 -14.38 -9.60 -1.11
N TYR A 123 -13.62 -8.75 -0.44
CA TYR A 123 -12.80 -7.71 -1.08
C TYR A 123 -11.42 -8.19 -1.51
N VAL A 124 -10.97 -9.35 -1.01
CA VAL A 124 -9.66 -9.94 -1.33
C VAL A 124 -9.87 -11.08 -2.32
N ARG A 125 -9.15 -11.05 -3.44
CA ARG A 125 -9.18 -12.14 -4.41
C ARG A 125 -8.26 -13.26 -3.94
N ALA A 126 -8.87 -14.34 -3.42
CA ALA A 126 -8.17 -15.44 -2.76
C ALA A 126 -6.99 -16.00 -3.55
N ASP A 127 -7.14 -16.20 -4.86
CA ASP A 127 -6.16 -16.93 -5.67
C ASP A 127 -5.07 -16.05 -6.31
N VAL A 128 -5.15 -14.72 -6.19
CA VAL A 128 -4.24 -13.81 -6.93
C VAL A 128 -3.50 -12.86 -6.00
N GLU A 129 -4.16 -12.37 -4.95
CA GLU A 129 -3.58 -11.32 -4.12
C GLU A 129 -2.52 -11.86 -3.15
N LEU A 130 -2.83 -12.93 -2.40
CA LEU A 130 -1.86 -13.48 -1.46
C LEU A 130 -0.74 -14.27 -2.16
N GLU A 131 -1.02 -14.89 -3.30
CA GLU A 131 0.03 -15.57 -4.08
C GLU A 131 1.11 -14.62 -4.58
N ARG A 132 0.81 -13.31 -4.68
CA ARG A 132 1.77 -12.31 -5.13
C ARG A 132 3.00 -12.22 -4.24
N ILE A 133 2.88 -12.45 -2.93
CA ILE A 133 4.05 -12.47 -2.03
C ILE A 133 4.95 -13.69 -2.27
N LEU A 134 4.44 -14.76 -2.87
CA LEU A 134 5.19 -15.97 -3.24
C LEU A 134 5.85 -15.83 -4.62
N ALA A 135 5.38 -14.90 -5.46
CA ALA A 135 5.83 -14.71 -6.84
C ALA A 135 7.36 -14.64 -7.02
N PRO A 136 8.15 -13.98 -6.14
CA PRO A 136 9.61 -14.00 -6.27
C PRO A 136 10.22 -15.41 -6.27
N TYR A 137 9.59 -16.37 -5.58
CA TYR A 137 10.05 -17.75 -5.49
C TYR A 137 9.44 -18.68 -6.55
N THR A 138 8.24 -18.38 -7.05
CA THR A 138 7.53 -19.23 -8.01
C THR A 138 7.79 -18.86 -9.47
N ASP A 139 8.16 -17.61 -9.75
CA ASP A 139 8.56 -17.15 -11.09
C ASP A 139 10.08 -16.97 -11.18
N PHE A 140 10.74 -17.84 -11.95
CA PHE A 140 12.20 -17.81 -12.13
C PHE A 140 12.71 -16.51 -12.79
N HIS A 141 11.86 -15.82 -13.55
CA HIS A 141 12.16 -14.57 -14.24
C HIS A 141 11.42 -13.38 -13.65
N TYR A 142 10.99 -13.48 -12.38
CA TYR A 142 10.22 -12.46 -11.71
C TYR A 142 10.88 -11.07 -11.81
N ARG A 143 10.10 -10.11 -12.33
CA ARG A 143 10.45 -8.69 -12.36
C ARG A 143 9.41 -7.89 -11.61
N HIS A 144 9.81 -7.29 -10.50
CA HIS A 144 8.90 -6.50 -9.67
C HIS A 144 8.60 -5.12 -10.25
N ASN A 145 9.65 -4.42 -10.71
CA ASN A 145 9.55 -3.17 -11.46
C ASN A 145 10.09 -3.39 -12.88
N PRO A 146 9.37 -2.89 -13.91
CA PRO A 146 9.81 -3.05 -15.29
C PRO A 146 11.07 -2.24 -15.62
N ASP A 147 11.28 -1.11 -14.92
CA ASP A 147 12.35 -0.15 -15.19
C ASP A 147 13.62 -0.35 -14.35
N THR A 148 13.76 -1.49 -13.68
CA THR A 148 14.96 -1.79 -12.87
C THR A 148 16.21 -1.85 -13.77
N ALA A 149 17.23 -1.06 -13.46
CA ALA A 149 18.48 -1.01 -14.22
C ALA A 149 19.20 -2.38 -14.23
N GLU A 150 19.74 -2.79 -15.39
CA GLU A 150 20.37 -4.12 -15.56
C GLU A 150 21.47 -4.40 -14.54
N GLY A 151 22.28 -3.38 -14.19
CA GLY A 151 23.36 -3.50 -13.20
C GLY A 151 22.88 -3.81 -11.78
N GLN A 152 21.59 -3.60 -11.47
CA GLN A 152 21.01 -3.81 -10.14
C GLN A 152 20.17 -5.07 -10.03
N LEU A 153 20.02 -5.85 -11.11
CA LEU A 153 19.09 -7.00 -11.14
C LEU A 153 19.37 -8.05 -10.06
N LYS A 154 20.65 -8.30 -9.75
CA LYS A 154 21.01 -9.27 -8.71
C LYS A 154 20.63 -8.77 -7.32
N GLU A 155 20.98 -7.52 -7.00
CA GLU A 155 20.68 -6.90 -5.71
C GLU A 155 19.17 -6.72 -5.51
N ASP A 156 18.45 -6.29 -6.56
CA ASP A 156 16.98 -6.19 -6.54
C ASP A 156 16.36 -7.56 -6.24
N ARG A 157 16.81 -8.61 -6.93
CA ARG A 157 16.33 -9.98 -6.70
C ARG A 157 16.57 -10.46 -5.27
N GLU A 158 17.75 -10.24 -4.72
CA GLU A 158 18.06 -10.57 -3.32
C GLU A 158 17.16 -9.79 -2.34
N ALA A 159 16.90 -8.51 -2.62
CA ALA A 159 15.97 -7.70 -1.84
C ALA A 159 14.52 -8.21 -1.93
N ARG A 160 14.06 -8.66 -3.12
CA ARG A 160 12.74 -9.28 -3.32
C ARG A 160 12.60 -10.57 -2.54
N PHE A 161 13.63 -11.42 -2.57
CA PHE A 161 13.64 -12.64 -1.78
C PHE A 161 13.58 -12.36 -0.29
N LEU A 162 14.37 -11.40 0.21
CA LEU A 162 14.35 -11.05 1.62
C LEU A 162 12.96 -10.56 2.06
N ALA A 163 12.37 -9.62 1.32
CA ALA A 163 11.07 -9.05 1.63
C ALA A 163 9.93 -10.08 1.53
N SER A 164 9.96 -10.93 0.49
CA SER A 164 9.02 -12.04 0.32
C SER A 164 9.12 -13.07 1.44
N LYS A 165 10.34 -13.50 1.81
CA LYS A 165 10.57 -14.40 2.94
C LYS A 165 9.95 -13.87 4.23
N MET A 166 10.13 -12.57 4.49
CA MET A 166 9.58 -11.92 5.67
C MET A 166 8.05 -11.91 5.66
N GLY A 167 7.44 -11.55 4.53
CA GLY A 167 5.99 -11.57 4.35
C GLY A 167 5.39 -12.97 4.51
N ILE A 168 6.03 -13.99 3.93
CA ILE A 168 5.60 -15.39 4.03
C ILE A 168 5.67 -15.88 5.49
N VAL A 169 6.79 -15.64 6.17
CA VAL A 169 6.95 -16.05 7.58
C VAL A 169 5.96 -15.32 8.48
N ALA A 170 5.71 -14.02 8.24
CA ALA A 170 4.71 -13.26 8.97
C ALA A 170 3.30 -13.81 8.73
N ALA A 171 2.96 -14.19 7.50
CA ALA A 171 1.67 -14.81 7.17
C ALA A 171 1.46 -16.14 7.89
N PHE A 172 2.46 -17.03 7.92
CA PHE A 172 2.37 -18.31 8.63
C PHE A 172 2.30 -18.20 10.16
N ARG A 173 2.58 -17.03 10.75
CA ARG A 173 2.37 -16.78 12.18
C ARG A 173 0.93 -16.40 12.51
N SER A 174 0.14 -16.04 11.50
CA SER A 174 -1.29 -15.83 11.66
C SER A 174 -2.01 -17.17 11.75
N TRP A 175 -3.04 -17.24 12.59
CA TRP A 175 -3.97 -18.38 12.65
C TRP A 175 -5.09 -18.28 11.60
N GLU A 176 -5.12 -17.16 10.87
CA GLU A 176 -6.05 -16.87 9.77
C GLU A 176 -5.60 -17.56 8.48
#